data_AF-A0A7X9UE25-F1
#
_entry.id   AF-A0A7X9UE25-F1
#
_cell.length_a   1.000
_cell.length_b   1.000
_cell.length_c   1.000
_cell.angle_alpha   90.00
_cell.angle_beta   90.00
_cell.angle_gamma   90.00
#
_symmetry.space_group_name_H-M   'P 1'
#
loop_
_entity.id
_entity.type
_entity.pdbx_description
1 polymer ?
#
loop_
_entity_poly.entity_id
_entity_poly.type
_entity_poly.pdbx_seq_one_letter_code
_entity_poly.pdbx_strand_id
1 'polypeptide(L)'
;MLSEHTIRVIKSTVPVLEVHGEAITRHFYETMFTAHPELLNIFNHANQKQGRQQAALANMVYTAALHIDNLSSILPAVRQVAHKHRSLGIVPEQYAIVGTYLLQAIKDVLGDAATDEIITAWGEAYNVIADAFIGIEQDMYTEAENQTGGWEGFRTFKVAKKVQESEIITSFYLVPDDGQPIASYEPGQYISIKIQPEAQSFTQIRQYSLSDTPGKPYYRISVKRERGVLERPDGVISTHLHDHIEEGSQVELSAPAGDFTLNTEDKRPVVLLSGGVGLTPMISMLNTLVQVNDNRAITFLHASPNGQSHAFRDHVNSLVERNQGVQAYYCYTQPEDADRENECFHKEGYMDATWLRQVIDELDSTYYLCGPVSFMRAIYTELLALGVAADNIHFEFFGPKASLSPAPESV
;
A
#
# COMPACT_ATOMS: atom_id res chain seq x y z
N MET A 1 -3.64 21.19 23.01
CA MET A 1 -2.44 21.93 22.57
C MET A 1 -1.36 21.71 23.61
N LEU A 2 -0.14 21.38 23.18
CA LEU A 2 1.01 21.18 24.07
C LEU A 2 1.55 22.52 24.59
N SER A 3 2.15 22.51 25.78
CA SER A 3 2.85 23.68 26.28
C SER A 3 4.17 23.93 25.53
N GLU A 4 4.64 25.17 25.46
CA GLU A 4 5.97 25.48 24.89
C GLU A 4 7.09 24.71 25.59
N HIS A 5 6.93 24.47 26.89
CA HIS A 5 7.85 23.68 27.68
C HIS A 5 7.89 22.22 27.20
N THR A 6 6.73 21.58 27.07
CA THR A 6 6.58 20.22 26.53
C THR A 6 7.23 20.11 25.15
N ILE A 7 6.95 21.06 24.25
CA ILE A 7 7.51 21.07 22.89
C ILE A 7 9.04 21.11 22.92
N ARG A 8 9.64 21.94 23.78
CA ARG A 8 11.11 22.00 23.92
C ARG A 8 11.70 20.68 24.43
N VAL A 9 11.06 20.04 25.41
CA VAL A 9 11.51 18.74 25.95
C VAL A 9 11.44 17.65 24.88
N ILE A 10 10.37 17.60 24.08
CA ILE A 10 10.28 16.67 22.95
C ILE A 10 11.41 16.94 21.96
N LYS A 11 11.54 18.18 21.47
CA LYS A 11 12.55 18.52 20.46
C LYS A 11 13.98 18.25 20.92
N SER A 12 14.30 18.44 22.20
CA SER A 12 15.64 18.16 22.73
C SER A 12 15.93 16.67 22.95
N THR A 13 14.90 15.82 23.06
CA THR A 13 15.05 14.37 23.32
C THR A 13 14.84 13.49 22.09
N VAL A 14 14.30 14.04 20.99
CA VAL A 14 14.17 13.35 19.70
C VAL A 14 15.48 12.67 19.21
N PRO A 15 16.67 13.32 19.26
CA PRO A 15 17.91 12.68 18.82
C PRO A 15 18.28 11.43 19.62
N VAL A 16 17.87 11.36 20.89
CA VAL A 16 18.11 10.18 21.74
C VAL A 16 17.26 9.00 21.28
N LEU A 17 16.01 9.24 20.87
CA LEU A 17 15.16 8.22 20.28
C LEU A 17 15.66 7.74 18.92
N GLU A 18 16.33 8.60 18.15
CA GLU A 18 16.94 8.19 16.88
C GLU A 18 18.05 7.16 17.10
N VAL A 19 18.87 7.37 18.13
CA VAL A 19 19.96 6.43 18.51
C VAL A 19 19.42 5.13 19.10
N HIS A 20 18.38 5.19 19.93
CA HIS A 20 17.83 4.03 20.64
C HIS A 20 16.59 3.40 19.98
N GLY A 21 16.16 3.90 18.82
CA GLY A 21 14.86 3.58 18.23
C GLY A 21 14.62 2.10 17.95
N GLU A 22 15.64 1.39 17.48
CA GLU A 22 15.54 -0.07 17.25
C GLU A 22 15.32 -0.84 18.57
N ALA A 23 16.09 -0.50 19.61
CA ALA A 23 15.98 -1.14 20.92
C ALA A 23 14.61 -0.86 21.57
N ILE A 24 14.15 0.39 21.51
CA ILE A 24 12.83 0.79 21.99
C ILE A 24 11.74 0.03 21.26
N THR A 25 11.79 -0.01 19.93
CA THR A 25 10.72 -0.61 19.15
C THR A 25 10.66 -2.13 19.32
N ARG A 26 11.82 -2.80 19.45
CA ARG A 26 11.85 -4.23 19.78
C ARG A 26 11.22 -4.51 21.13
N HIS A 27 11.63 -3.79 22.17
CA HIS A 27 11.11 -3.96 23.53
C HIS A 27 9.60 -3.62 23.62
N PHE A 28 9.17 -2.59 22.91
CA PHE A 28 7.75 -2.22 22.73
C PHE A 28 6.92 -3.39 22.19
N TYR A 29 7.32 -3.99 21.07
CA TYR A 29 6.55 -5.09 20.49
C TYR A 29 6.57 -6.36 21.35
N GLU A 30 7.72 -6.70 21.93
CA GLU A 30 7.86 -7.87 22.81
C GLU A 30 6.92 -7.76 24.03
N THR A 31 6.93 -6.62 24.71
CA THR A 31 6.10 -6.39 25.89
C THR A 31 4.62 -6.27 25.55
N MET A 32 4.28 -5.54 24.48
CA MET A 32 2.89 -5.36 24.04
C MET A 32 2.25 -6.69 23.64
N PHE A 33 2.89 -7.54 22.83
CA PHE A 33 2.28 -8.81 22.42
C PHE A 33 2.26 -9.86 23.53
N THR A 34 3.17 -9.76 24.50
CA THR A 34 3.11 -10.63 25.68
C THR A 34 1.89 -10.32 26.53
N ALA A 35 1.54 -9.04 26.69
CA ALA A 35 0.40 -8.62 27.48
C ALA A 35 -0.93 -8.62 26.71
N HIS A 36 -0.87 -8.34 25.41
CA HIS A 36 -1.99 -8.22 24.49
C HIS A 36 -1.82 -9.14 23.27
N PRO A 37 -1.81 -10.48 23.46
CA PRO A 37 -1.64 -11.43 22.37
C PRO A 37 -2.75 -11.36 21.33
N GLU A 38 -3.92 -10.81 21.65
CA GLU A 38 -5.02 -10.59 20.71
C GLU A 38 -4.63 -9.68 19.53
N LEU A 39 -3.69 -8.74 19.73
CA LEU A 39 -3.20 -7.84 18.67
C LEU A 39 -2.45 -8.59 17.57
N LEU A 40 -1.98 -9.82 17.83
CA LEU A 40 -1.39 -10.68 16.81
C LEU A 40 -2.39 -11.05 15.69
N ASN A 41 -3.70 -10.86 15.88
CA ASN A 41 -4.71 -11.02 14.82
C ASN A 41 -4.77 -9.84 13.83
N ILE A 42 -4.12 -8.72 14.16
CA ILE A 42 -4.14 -7.49 13.35
C ILE A 42 -2.77 -7.25 12.73
N PHE A 43 -1.71 -7.40 13.53
CA PHE A 43 -0.34 -7.13 13.09
C PHE A 43 0.16 -8.19 12.10
N ASN A 44 1.04 -7.78 11.19
CA ASN A 44 1.65 -8.69 10.21
C ASN A 44 2.94 -9.32 10.77
N HIS A 45 2.89 -10.61 11.06
CA HIS A 45 3.98 -11.35 11.70
C HIS A 45 5.22 -11.46 10.79
N ALA A 46 5.03 -11.50 9.47
CA ALA A 46 6.13 -11.56 8.53
C ALA A 46 6.96 -10.26 8.53
N ASN A 47 6.29 -9.11 8.67
CA ASN A 47 6.96 -7.82 8.76
C ASN A 47 7.73 -7.66 10.09
N GLN A 48 7.18 -8.21 11.19
CA GLN A 48 7.85 -8.20 12.50
C GLN A 48 9.15 -8.99 12.48
N LYS A 49 9.14 -10.20 11.91
CA LYS A 49 10.35 -11.03 11.79
C LYS A 49 11.43 -10.39 10.90
N GLN A 50 11.06 -9.45 10.03
CA GLN A 50 11.96 -8.77 9.09
C GLN A 50 12.40 -7.37 9.55
N GLY A 51 11.97 -6.88 10.73
CA GLY A 51 12.37 -5.56 11.25
C GLY A 51 11.74 -4.33 10.56
N ARG A 52 10.96 -4.53 9.49
CA ARG A 52 10.47 -3.42 8.63
C ARG A 52 9.33 -2.62 9.26
N GLN A 53 8.49 -3.25 10.07
CA GLN A 53 7.38 -2.56 10.73
C GLN A 53 7.86 -1.72 11.92
N GLN A 54 8.94 -2.16 12.56
CA GLN A 54 9.60 -1.47 13.66
C GLN A 54 10.10 -0.09 13.21
N ALA A 55 10.77 -0.02 12.06
CA ALA A 55 11.26 1.23 11.50
C ALA A 55 10.13 2.22 11.15
N ALA A 56 8.97 1.74 10.68
CA ALA A 56 7.87 2.61 10.24
C ALA A 56 7.21 3.37 11.38
N LEU A 57 6.90 2.68 12.51
CA LEU A 57 6.32 3.33 13.68
C LEU A 57 7.30 4.35 14.28
N ALA A 58 8.56 3.97 14.44
CA ALA A 58 9.60 4.85 14.96
C ALA A 58 9.75 6.12 14.10
N ASN A 59 9.80 5.98 12.78
CA ASN A 59 9.88 7.12 11.85
C ASN A 59 8.66 8.02 11.92
N MET A 60 7.45 7.48 12.13
CA MET A 60 6.24 8.29 12.26
C MET A 60 6.26 9.10 13.56
N VAL A 61 6.61 8.46 14.68
CA VAL A 61 6.77 9.13 15.98
C VAL A 61 7.84 10.21 15.90
N TYR A 62 9.00 9.90 15.29
CA TYR A 62 10.07 10.85 15.04
C TYR A 62 9.61 12.06 14.21
N THR A 63 8.94 11.79 13.08
CA THR A 63 8.45 12.85 12.17
C THR A 63 7.41 13.73 12.85
N ALA A 64 6.49 13.14 13.62
CA ALA A 64 5.49 13.87 14.37
C ALA A 64 6.13 14.71 15.49
N ALA A 65 7.16 14.19 16.15
CA ALA A 65 7.91 14.93 17.18
C ALA A 65 8.69 16.12 16.60
N LEU A 66 9.28 15.98 15.40
CA LEU A 66 9.93 17.10 14.71
C LEU A 66 8.96 18.24 14.36
N HIS A 67 7.71 17.91 14.02
CA HIS A 67 6.67 18.85 13.58
C HIS A 67 5.58 19.07 14.64
N ILE A 68 5.87 18.80 15.92
CA ILE A 68 4.87 18.79 16.99
C ILE A 68 4.21 20.17 17.23
N ASP A 69 4.88 21.25 16.82
CA ASP A 69 4.38 22.63 16.83
C ASP A 69 3.61 23.02 15.56
N ASN A 70 3.59 22.18 14.54
CA ASN A 70 2.84 22.36 13.29
C ASN A 70 2.22 21.03 12.83
N LEU A 71 1.33 20.46 13.64
CA LEU A 71 0.67 19.19 13.31
C LEU A 71 -0.15 19.25 12.02
N SER A 72 -0.63 20.43 11.61
CA SER A 72 -1.27 20.62 10.31
C SER A 72 -0.39 20.18 9.13
N SER A 73 0.93 20.32 9.25
CA SER A 73 1.87 19.94 8.18
C SER A 73 1.98 18.43 7.97
N ILE A 74 1.70 17.63 9.00
CA ILE A 74 1.77 16.16 8.92
C ILE A 74 0.42 15.53 8.56
N LEU A 75 -0.68 16.30 8.50
CA LEU A 75 -2.02 15.80 8.20
C LEU A 75 -2.09 14.95 6.92
N PRO A 76 -1.41 15.29 5.81
CA PRO A 76 -1.40 14.42 4.63
C PRO A 76 -0.80 13.04 4.91
N ALA A 77 0.30 12.98 5.67
CA ALA A 77 0.92 11.71 6.08
C ALA A 77 0.05 10.93 7.06
N VAL A 78 -0.63 11.62 7.99
CA VAL A 78 -1.60 11.02 8.92
C VAL A 78 -2.77 10.41 8.15
N ARG A 79 -3.35 11.14 7.19
CA ARG A 79 -4.46 10.62 6.35
C ARG A 79 -4.05 9.38 5.56
N GLN A 80 -2.86 9.38 4.99
CA GLN A 80 -2.31 8.21 4.29
C GLN A 80 -2.27 6.96 5.21
N VAL A 81 -1.81 7.12 6.45
CA VAL A 81 -1.75 6.03 7.43
C VAL A 81 -3.15 5.66 7.94
N ALA A 82 -4.03 6.63 8.14
CA ALA A 82 -5.41 6.44 8.59
C ALA A 82 -6.21 5.56 7.63
N HIS A 83 -6.02 5.68 6.31
CA HIS A 83 -6.62 4.75 5.34
C HIS A 83 -6.25 3.29 5.63
N LYS A 84 -4.97 3.05 5.98
CA LYS A 84 -4.50 1.72 6.32
C LYS A 84 -5.08 1.24 7.64
N HIS A 85 -5.08 2.08 8.67
CA HIS A 85 -5.68 1.76 9.97
C HIS A 85 -7.16 1.41 9.86
N ARG A 86 -7.92 2.20 9.12
CA ARG A 86 -9.34 1.95 8.84
C ARG A 86 -9.55 0.64 8.09
N SER A 87 -8.70 0.33 7.10
CA SER A 87 -8.74 -0.96 6.41
C SER A 87 -8.39 -2.17 7.29
N LEU A 88 -7.71 -1.96 8.42
CA LEU A 88 -7.32 -2.99 9.37
C LEU A 88 -8.33 -3.13 10.52
N GLY A 89 -9.29 -2.20 10.66
CA GLY A 89 -10.22 -2.18 11.79
C GLY A 89 -9.56 -1.69 13.09
N ILE A 90 -8.63 -0.74 13.01
CA ILE A 90 -8.05 -0.12 14.20
C ILE A 90 -9.11 0.71 14.93
N VAL A 91 -9.14 0.60 16.26
CA VAL A 91 -10.13 1.26 17.12
C VAL A 91 -9.47 2.14 18.20
N PRO A 92 -10.16 3.16 18.74
CA PRO A 92 -9.58 4.11 19.70
C PRO A 92 -8.93 3.46 20.92
N GLU A 93 -9.50 2.36 21.44
CA GLU A 93 -8.99 1.66 22.62
C GLU A 93 -7.58 1.10 22.40
N GLN A 94 -7.21 0.77 21.15
CA GLN A 94 -5.89 0.26 20.82
C GLN A 94 -4.81 1.33 20.94
N TYR A 95 -5.14 2.61 20.77
CA TYR A 95 -4.19 3.71 21.00
C TYR A 95 -3.77 3.79 22.46
N ALA A 96 -4.66 3.53 23.41
CA ALA A 96 -4.29 3.52 24.83
C ALA A 96 -3.28 2.40 25.14
N ILE A 97 -3.47 1.21 24.54
CA ILE A 97 -2.54 0.08 24.65
C ILE A 97 -1.18 0.46 24.07
N VAL A 98 -1.15 0.92 22.81
CA VAL A 98 0.09 1.29 22.13
C VAL A 98 0.86 2.37 22.92
N GLY A 99 0.18 3.40 23.41
CA GLY A 99 0.80 4.47 24.20
C GLY A 99 1.42 3.96 25.49
N THR A 100 0.72 3.09 26.21
CA THR A 100 1.21 2.48 27.45
C THR A 100 2.53 1.74 27.22
N TYR A 101 2.55 0.83 26.25
CA TYR A 101 3.75 0.01 25.99
C TYR A 101 4.87 0.79 25.30
N LEU A 102 4.55 1.82 24.50
CA LEU A 102 5.57 2.66 23.87
C LEU A 102 6.31 3.49 24.92
N LEU A 103 5.59 4.16 25.82
CA LEU A 103 6.19 4.97 26.89
C LEU A 103 6.96 4.10 27.89
N GLN A 104 6.42 2.92 28.22
CA GLN A 104 7.13 1.93 29.04
C GLN A 104 8.44 1.51 28.36
N ALA A 105 8.41 1.27 27.05
CA ALA A 105 9.60 0.85 26.33
C ALA A 105 10.68 1.93 26.26
N ILE A 106 10.28 3.19 26.07
CA ILE A 106 11.19 4.34 26.14
C ILE A 106 11.83 4.41 27.54
N LYS A 107 11.02 4.27 28.60
CA LYS A 107 11.51 4.31 29.99
C LYS A 107 12.50 3.19 30.29
N ASP A 108 12.19 1.96 29.91
CA ASP A 108 13.04 0.80 30.18
C ASP A 108 14.37 0.85 29.44
N VAL A 109 14.38 1.34 28.19
CA VAL A 109 15.60 1.38 27.37
C VAL A 109 16.50 2.55 27.76
N LEU A 110 15.93 3.70 28.09
CA LEU A 110 16.71 4.88 28.48
C LEU A 110 17.08 4.89 29.97
N GLY A 111 16.39 4.12 30.81
CA GLY A 111 16.66 4.03 32.24
C GLY A 111 16.61 5.40 32.91
N ASP A 112 17.65 5.75 33.66
CA ASP A 112 17.76 7.02 34.38
C ASP A 112 17.74 8.27 33.45
N ALA A 113 18.04 8.10 32.17
CA ALA A 113 17.96 9.19 31.19
C ALA A 113 16.50 9.54 30.81
N ALA A 114 15.54 8.63 31.01
CA ALA A 114 14.12 8.89 30.87
C ALA A 114 13.53 9.44 32.16
N THR A 115 13.83 10.71 32.46
CA THR A 115 13.26 11.41 33.61
C THR A 115 11.73 11.47 33.54
N ASP A 116 11.06 11.61 34.68
CA ASP A 116 9.59 11.71 34.72
C ASP A 116 9.06 12.88 33.89
N GLU A 117 9.82 13.97 33.79
CA GLU A 117 9.52 15.11 32.92
C GLU A 117 9.52 14.71 31.44
N ILE A 118 10.52 13.94 31.00
CA ILE A 118 10.62 13.46 29.62
C ILE A 118 9.47 12.51 29.31
N ILE A 119 9.22 11.52 30.17
CA ILE A 119 8.13 10.55 29.95
C ILE A 119 6.76 11.24 29.94
N THR A 120 6.54 12.21 30.82
CA THR A 120 5.30 13.00 30.83
C THR A 120 5.15 13.77 29.53
N ALA A 121 6.20 14.45 29.06
CA ALA A 121 6.16 15.20 27.81
C ALA A 121 5.85 14.30 26.61
N TRP A 122 6.48 13.13 26.52
CA TRP A 122 6.22 12.15 25.46
C TRP A 122 4.79 11.59 25.52
N GLY A 123 4.23 11.38 26.73
CA GLY A 123 2.84 10.99 26.90
C GLY A 123 1.86 12.05 26.41
N GLU A 124 2.10 13.33 26.73
CA GLU A 124 1.29 14.44 26.22
C GLU A 124 1.37 14.50 24.68
N ALA A 125 2.57 14.40 24.10
CA ALA A 125 2.77 14.41 22.66
C ALA A 125 2.07 13.23 21.97
N TYR A 126 2.20 12.03 22.54
CA TYR A 126 1.52 10.84 22.03
C TYR A 126 0.00 11.03 21.99
N ASN A 127 -0.61 11.51 23.07
CA ASN A 127 -2.05 11.70 23.15
C ASN A 127 -2.55 12.68 22.08
N VAL A 128 -1.84 13.79 21.86
CA VAL A 128 -2.23 14.76 20.81
C VAL A 128 -2.17 14.13 19.41
N ILE A 129 -1.16 13.29 19.14
CA ILE A 129 -1.05 12.57 17.85
C ILE A 129 -2.16 11.53 17.74
N ALA A 130 -2.38 10.73 18.79
CA ALA A 130 -3.42 9.71 18.85
C ALA A 130 -4.81 10.30 18.61
N ASP A 131 -5.15 11.41 19.27
CA ASP A 131 -6.43 12.11 19.09
C ASP A 131 -6.63 12.55 17.63
N ALA A 132 -5.57 13.00 16.95
CA ALA A 132 -5.63 13.39 15.55
C ALA A 132 -5.92 12.18 14.64
N PHE A 133 -5.26 11.04 14.88
CA PHE A 133 -5.54 9.80 14.15
C PHE A 133 -6.97 9.31 14.41
N ILE A 134 -7.38 9.22 15.68
CA ILE A 134 -8.71 8.76 16.09
C ILE A 134 -9.81 9.59 15.43
N GLY A 135 -9.69 10.93 15.43
CA GLY A 135 -10.67 11.80 14.78
C GLY A 135 -10.77 11.56 13.27
N ILE A 136 -9.61 11.51 12.58
CA ILE A 136 -9.57 11.28 11.13
C ILE A 136 -10.11 9.89 10.77
N GLU A 137 -9.76 8.86 11.53
CA GLU A 137 -10.23 7.50 11.31
C GLU A 137 -11.72 7.38 11.56
N GLN A 138 -12.26 8.02 12.61
CA GLN A 138 -13.69 8.05 12.89
C GLN A 138 -14.48 8.69 11.74
N ASP A 139 -13.99 9.79 11.18
CA ASP A 139 -14.58 10.42 9.99
C ASP A 139 -14.57 9.44 8.80
N MET A 140 -13.44 8.75 8.58
CA MET A 140 -13.31 7.77 7.49
C MET A 140 -14.22 6.54 7.67
N TYR A 141 -14.40 6.05 8.90
CA TYR A 141 -15.36 4.97 9.19
C TYR A 141 -16.78 5.43 8.88
N THR A 142 -17.15 6.62 9.34
CA THR A 142 -18.48 7.23 9.15
C THR A 142 -18.76 7.45 7.66
N GLU A 143 -17.79 7.94 6.89
CA GLU A 143 -17.91 8.11 5.44
C GLU A 143 -18.11 6.77 4.72
N ALA A 144 -17.29 5.77 5.05
CA ALA A 144 -17.36 4.44 4.46
C ALA A 144 -18.69 3.73 4.77
N GLU A 145 -19.24 3.89 5.98
CA GLU A 145 -20.52 3.31 6.38
C GLU A 145 -21.71 4.01 5.69
N ASN A 146 -21.69 5.34 5.62
CA ASN A 146 -22.80 6.12 5.06
C ASN A 146 -22.86 6.10 3.53
N GLN A 147 -21.82 5.66 2.85
CA GLN A 147 -21.84 5.46 1.40
C GLN A 147 -22.90 4.39 1.02
N THR A 148 -23.54 4.55 -0.14
CA THR A 148 -24.43 3.50 -0.66
C THR A 148 -23.68 2.19 -0.83
N GLY A 149 -24.15 1.12 -0.18
CA GLY A 149 -23.48 -0.19 -0.16
C GLY A 149 -22.27 -0.27 0.78
N GLY A 150 -22.03 0.78 1.56
CA GLY A 150 -21.01 0.91 2.60
C GLY A 150 -21.24 0.01 3.82
N TRP A 151 -20.17 -0.20 4.58
CA TRP A 151 -20.20 -0.93 5.85
C TRP A 151 -19.00 -0.57 6.73
N GLU A 152 -19.16 -0.75 8.04
CA GLU A 152 -18.09 -0.68 9.02
C GLU A 152 -17.41 -2.05 9.21
N GLY A 153 -16.10 -2.05 9.49
CA GLY A 153 -15.36 -3.27 9.80
C GLY A 153 -15.24 -4.22 8.62
N PHE A 154 -15.55 -5.50 8.87
CA PHE A 154 -15.42 -6.57 7.88
C PHE A 154 -16.79 -7.16 7.51
N ARG A 155 -17.03 -7.30 6.21
CA ARG A 155 -18.25 -7.90 5.64
C ARG A 155 -17.90 -9.16 4.87
N THR A 156 -18.79 -10.15 4.93
CA THR A 156 -18.58 -11.44 4.27
C THR A 156 -18.94 -11.36 2.78
N PHE A 157 -18.04 -11.85 1.94
CA PHE A 157 -18.18 -11.98 0.50
C PHE A 157 -17.94 -13.42 0.08
N LYS A 158 -18.51 -13.81 -1.07
CA LYS A 158 -18.25 -15.08 -1.74
C LYS A 158 -17.36 -14.87 -2.97
N VAL A 159 -16.47 -15.82 -3.22
CA VAL A 159 -15.72 -15.90 -4.48
C VAL A 159 -16.67 -16.41 -5.56
N ALA A 160 -17.17 -15.51 -6.39
CA ALA A 160 -18.04 -15.86 -7.52
C ALA A 160 -17.27 -16.44 -8.71
N LYS A 161 -16.00 -16.07 -8.86
CA LYS A 161 -15.15 -16.54 -9.95
C LYS A 161 -13.67 -16.51 -9.56
N LYS A 162 -12.90 -17.52 -9.99
CA LYS A 162 -11.44 -17.58 -9.84
C LYS A 162 -10.79 -17.74 -11.22
N VAL A 163 -9.90 -16.82 -11.61
CA VAL A 163 -9.30 -16.79 -12.95
C VAL A 163 -7.79 -16.73 -12.84
N GLN A 164 -7.09 -17.69 -13.44
CA GLN A 164 -5.65 -17.63 -13.57
C GLN A 164 -5.27 -16.64 -14.67
N GLU A 165 -4.57 -15.56 -14.31
CA GLU A 165 -4.20 -14.47 -15.23
C GLU A 165 -2.77 -14.65 -15.77
N SER A 166 -1.93 -15.37 -15.02
CA SER A 166 -0.58 -15.80 -15.41
C SER A 166 -0.16 -17.00 -14.57
N GLU A 167 1.05 -17.53 -14.75
CA GLU A 167 1.54 -18.64 -13.91
C GLU A 167 1.58 -18.30 -12.41
N ILE A 168 1.67 -17.01 -12.07
CA ILE A 168 1.86 -16.56 -10.69
C ILE A 168 0.76 -15.63 -10.18
N ILE A 169 -0.15 -15.14 -11.02
CA ILE A 169 -1.23 -14.23 -10.62
C ILE A 169 -2.60 -14.85 -10.90
N THR A 170 -3.50 -14.76 -9.91
CA THR A 170 -4.88 -15.24 -10.00
C THR A 170 -5.83 -14.15 -9.53
N SER A 171 -6.87 -13.89 -10.32
CA SER A 171 -7.97 -12.99 -9.96
C SER A 171 -9.08 -13.70 -9.21
N PHE A 172 -9.65 -13.00 -8.23
CA PHE A 172 -10.83 -13.42 -7.48
C PHE A 172 -11.91 -12.36 -7.63
N TYR A 173 -13.08 -12.78 -8.08
CA TYR A 173 -14.26 -11.93 -8.22
C TYR A 173 -15.14 -12.15 -7.00
N LEU A 174 -15.35 -11.10 -6.23
CA LEU A 174 -15.93 -11.14 -4.89
C LEU A 174 -17.30 -10.46 -4.93
N VAL A 175 -18.35 -11.21 -4.57
CA VAL A 175 -19.73 -10.71 -4.47
C VAL A 175 -20.18 -10.75 -3.02
N PRO A 176 -21.03 -9.81 -2.57
CA PRO A 176 -21.49 -9.77 -1.19
C PRO A 176 -22.34 -11.01 -0.88
N ASP A 177 -22.06 -11.68 0.25
CA ASP A 177 -22.74 -12.92 0.61
C ASP A 177 -24.22 -12.72 0.98
N ASP A 178 -24.53 -11.54 1.53
CA ASP A 178 -25.87 -11.09 1.93
C ASP A 178 -26.73 -10.56 0.76
N GLY A 179 -26.18 -10.49 -0.45
CA GLY A 179 -26.85 -9.96 -1.65
C GLY A 179 -27.16 -8.46 -1.63
N GLN A 180 -26.69 -7.70 -0.63
CA GLN A 180 -26.89 -6.25 -0.54
C GLN A 180 -25.89 -5.49 -1.43
N PRO A 181 -26.14 -4.23 -1.82
CA PRO A 181 -25.21 -3.43 -2.61
C PRO A 181 -23.80 -3.32 -2.00
N ILE A 182 -22.81 -2.99 -2.84
CA ILE A 182 -21.42 -2.77 -2.43
C ILE A 182 -21.02 -1.31 -2.65
N ALA A 183 -20.15 -0.80 -1.79
CA ALA A 183 -19.60 0.55 -1.90
C ALA A 183 -18.86 0.74 -3.23
N SER A 184 -18.99 1.93 -3.82
CA SER A 184 -18.11 2.33 -4.92
C SER A 184 -16.71 2.65 -4.39
N TYR A 185 -15.75 2.80 -5.29
CA TYR A 185 -14.36 3.13 -4.98
C TYR A 185 -13.76 4.00 -6.08
N GLU A 186 -12.63 4.62 -5.78
CA GLU A 186 -11.81 5.32 -6.76
C GLU A 186 -10.75 4.37 -7.35
N PRO A 187 -10.47 4.42 -8.67
CA PRO A 187 -9.49 3.55 -9.29
C PRO A 187 -8.10 3.75 -8.69
N GLY A 188 -7.52 2.69 -8.15
CA GLY A 188 -6.27 2.72 -7.38
C GLY A 188 -6.42 2.31 -5.92
N GLN A 189 -7.63 2.44 -5.36
CA GLN A 189 -7.96 1.99 -4.01
C GLN A 189 -7.85 0.46 -3.84
N TYR A 190 -7.80 0.03 -2.59
CA TYR A 190 -7.66 -1.36 -2.17
C TYR A 190 -8.73 -1.76 -1.15
N ILE A 191 -8.92 -3.07 -0.99
CA ILE A 191 -9.63 -3.66 0.16
C ILE A 191 -8.66 -4.47 0.99
N SER A 192 -8.98 -4.70 2.26
CA SER A 192 -8.28 -5.66 3.10
C SER A 192 -9.05 -6.97 3.16
N ILE A 193 -8.37 -8.10 2.93
CA ILE A 193 -8.92 -9.42 3.19
C ILE A 193 -8.42 -9.93 4.53
N LYS A 194 -9.35 -10.35 5.37
CA LYS A 194 -9.13 -10.99 6.67
C LYS A 194 -9.35 -12.49 6.53
N ILE A 195 -8.31 -13.28 6.79
CA ILE A 195 -8.36 -14.75 6.74
C ILE A 195 -7.62 -15.31 7.95
N GLN A 196 -8.16 -16.38 8.53
CA GLN A 196 -7.43 -17.24 9.46
C GLN A 196 -7.19 -18.60 8.78
N PRO A 197 -6.03 -18.81 8.13
CA PRO A 197 -5.70 -20.12 7.57
C PRO A 197 -5.65 -21.17 8.69
N GLU A 198 -6.12 -22.39 8.43
CA GLU A 198 -6.20 -23.47 9.43
C GLU A 198 -4.85 -23.77 10.10
N ALA A 199 -3.75 -23.66 9.35
CA ALA A 199 -2.39 -23.87 9.84
C ALA A 199 -1.81 -22.69 10.64
N GLN A 200 -2.57 -21.62 10.88
CA GLN A 200 -2.12 -20.42 11.58
C GLN A 200 -2.95 -20.16 12.84
N SER A 201 -2.28 -19.84 13.95
CA SER A 201 -2.95 -19.55 15.23
C SER A 201 -3.70 -18.21 15.23
N PHE A 202 -3.34 -17.31 14.32
CA PHE A 202 -3.85 -15.94 14.30
C PHE A 202 -4.40 -15.58 12.93
N THR A 203 -5.42 -14.73 12.96
CA THR A 203 -5.95 -14.08 11.78
C THR A 203 -4.87 -13.23 11.12
N GLN A 204 -4.92 -13.13 9.80
CA GLN A 204 -4.03 -12.32 8.99
C GLN A 204 -4.86 -11.42 8.08
N ILE A 205 -4.49 -10.15 8.03
CA ILE A 205 -5.13 -9.14 7.18
C ILE A 205 -4.13 -8.67 6.12
N ARG A 206 -4.53 -8.69 4.84
CA ARG A 206 -3.71 -8.21 3.72
C ARG A 206 -4.50 -7.33 2.76
N GLN A 207 -3.90 -6.22 2.37
CA GLN A 207 -4.44 -5.30 1.37
C GLN A 207 -4.23 -5.84 -0.04
N TYR A 208 -5.24 -5.69 -0.89
CA TYR A 208 -5.19 -5.98 -2.32
C TYR A 208 -5.89 -4.86 -3.08
N SER A 209 -5.20 -4.26 -4.05
CA SER A 209 -5.80 -3.27 -4.95
C SER A 209 -7.00 -3.87 -5.66
N LEU A 210 -8.06 -3.07 -5.78
CA LEU A 210 -9.19 -3.39 -6.63
C LEU A 210 -8.70 -3.28 -8.08
N SER A 211 -8.73 -4.38 -8.83
CA SER A 211 -8.05 -4.52 -10.11
C SER A 211 -8.96 -4.37 -11.32
N ASP A 212 -10.18 -3.88 -11.13
CA ASP A 212 -11.15 -3.55 -12.19
C ASP A 212 -11.69 -2.13 -12.02
N THR A 213 -12.55 -1.68 -12.92
CA THR A 213 -13.25 -0.39 -12.81
C THR A 213 -14.43 -0.46 -11.81
N PRO A 214 -14.75 0.64 -11.10
CA PRO A 214 -15.91 0.70 -10.20
C PRO A 214 -17.25 0.54 -10.92
N GLY A 215 -18.31 0.32 -10.12
CA GLY A 215 -19.69 0.17 -10.61
C GLY A 215 -20.07 -1.23 -11.09
N LYS A 216 -19.17 -2.22 -10.96
CA LYS A 216 -19.50 -3.64 -11.15
C LYS A 216 -20.25 -4.19 -9.94
N PRO A 217 -21.05 -5.27 -10.09
CA PRO A 217 -21.71 -5.93 -8.96
C PRO A 217 -20.74 -6.82 -8.13
N TYR A 218 -19.44 -6.66 -8.34
CA TYR A 218 -18.37 -7.42 -7.70
C TYR A 218 -17.17 -6.51 -7.47
N TYR A 219 -16.32 -6.88 -6.50
CA TYR A 219 -14.93 -6.45 -6.48
C TYR A 219 -14.05 -7.48 -7.16
N ARG A 220 -13.00 -7.03 -7.84
CA ARG A 220 -11.96 -7.94 -8.34
C ARG A 220 -10.64 -7.57 -7.68
N ILE A 221 -9.97 -8.59 -7.15
CA ILE A 221 -8.58 -8.49 -6.73
C ILE A 221 -7.77 -9.45 -7.58
N SER A 222 -6.46 -9.19 -7.74
CA SER A 222 -5.56 -10.11 -8.44
C SER A 222 -4.30 -10.31 -7.62
N VAL A 223 -4.05 -11.56 -7.26
CA VAL A 223 -3.12 -11.93 -6.20
C VAL A 223 -1.94 -12.65 -6.82
N LYS A 224 -0.75 -12.11 -6.64
CA LYS A 224 0.49 -12.83 -6.93
C LYS A 224 0.77 -13.84 -5.83
N ARG A 225 1.07 -15.08 -6.21
CA ARG A 225 1.64 -16.09 -5.32
C ARG A 225 3.06 -15.67 -4.94
N GLU A 226 3.27 -15.37 -3.67
CA GLU A 226 4.59 -15.03 -3.15
C GLU A 226 5.30 -16.31 -2.76
N ARG A 227 6.20 -16.78 -3.63
CA ARG A 227 7.06 -17.93 -3.32
C ARG A 227 8.27 -17.48 -2.50
N GLY A 228 8.66 -18.33 -1.56
CA GLY A 228 9.88 -18.22 -0.82
C GLY A 228 11.09 -18.23 -1.74
N VAL A 229 12.12 -17.47 -1.37
CA VAL A 229 13.41 -17.46 -2.07
C VAL A 229 14.47 -17.78 -1.03
N LEU A 230 15.31 -18.79 -1.32
CA LEU A 230 16.32 -19.32 -0.40
C LEU A 230 15.67 -19.80 0.92
N GLU A 231 16.10 -19.28 2.06
CA GLU A 231 15.61 -19.65 3.40
C GLU A 231 14.30 -18.93 3.79
N ARG A 232 13.77 -18.06 2.93
CA ARG A 232 12.50 -17.38 3.21
C ARG A 232 11.33 -18.31 2.87
N PRO A 233 10.34 -18.46 3.77
CA PRO A 233 9.15 -19.26 3.48
C PRO A 233 8.23 -18.55 2.48
N ASP A 234 7.32 -19.33 1.89
CA ASP A 234 6.23 -18.82 1.06
C ASP A 234 5.33 -17.84 1.82
N GLY A 235 4.70 -16.94 1.07
CA GLY A 235 3.71 -16.00 1.60
C GLY A 235 2.44 -16.73 2.04
N VAL A 236 2.18 -16.74 3.34
CA VAL A 236 1.04 -17.47 3.96
C VAL A 236 -0.30 -17.20 3.25
N ILE A 237 -0.67 -15.92 3.07
CA ILE A 237 -2.01 -15.55 2.59
C ILE A 237 -2.14 -15.66 1.08
N SER A 238 -1.11 -15.28 0.31
CA SER A 238 -1.15 -15.44 -1.15
C SER A 238 -1.17 -16.92 -1.54
N THR A 239 -0.40 -17.78 -0.86
CA THR A 239 -0.46 -19.23 -1.06
C THR A 239 -1.83 -19.79 -0.65
N HIS A 240 -2.38 -19.38 0.50
CA HIS A 240 -3.70 -19.84 0.92
C HIS A 240 -4.81 -19.46 -0.06
N LEU A 241 -4.83 -18.22 -0.55
CA LEU A 241 -5.77 -17.75 -1.57
C LEU A 241 -5.68 -18.58 -2.85
N HIS A 242 -4.47 -18.93 -3.28
CA HIS A 242 -4.30 -19.74 -4.49
C HIS A 242 -4.70 -21.21 -4.29
N ASP A 243 -4.34 -21.82 -3.17
CA ASP A 243 -4.43 -23.28 -2.98
C ASP A 243 -5.73 -23.76 -2.33
N HIS A 244 -6.39 -22.91 -1.53
CA HIS A 244 -7.51 -23.35 -0.67
C HIS A 244 -8.80 -22.57 -0.91
N ILE A 245 -8.71 -21.36 -1.48
CA ILE A 245 -9.89 -20.55 -1.79
C ILE A 245 -10.35 -20.87 -3.20
N GLU A 246 -11.58 -21.37 -3.31
CA GLU A 246 -12.22 -21.77 -4.56
C GLU A 246 -13.51 -20.97 -4.79
N GLU A 247 -14.11 -21.13 -5.98
CA GLU A 247 -15.44 -20.56 -6.24
C GLU A 247 -16.45 -21.08 -5.20
N GLY A 248 -17.22 -20.17 -4.61
CA GLY A 248 -18.14 -20.43 -3.51
C GLY A 248 -17.54 -20.24 -2.11
N SER A 249 -16.22 -20.19 -1.95
CA SER A 249 -15.57 -19.88 -0.67
C SER A 249 -15.97 -18.50 -0.15
N GLN A 250 -16.06 -18.36 1.17
CA GLN A 250 -16.31 -17.09 1.84
C GLN A 250 -15.01 -16.43 2.28
N VAL A 251 -14.96 -15.11 2.20
CA VAL A 251 -13.87 -14.26 2.69
C VAL A 251 -14.43 -12.99 3.32
N GLU A 252 -13.73 -12.45 4.32
CA GLU A 252 -14.12 -11.21 4.98
C GLU A 252 -13.31 -10.02 4.41
N LEU A 253 -14.01 -8.95 4.01
CA LEU A 253 -13.42 -7.77 3.36
C LEU A 253 -13.69 -6.49 4.15
N SER A 254 -12.71 -5.59 4.24
CA SER A 254 -12.95 -4.20 4.61
C SER A 254 -13.61 -3.43 3.47
N ALA A 255 -14.28 -2.32 3.77
CA ALA A 255 -14.66 -1.34 2.75
C ALA A 255 -13.42 -0.81 1.98
N PRO A 256 -13.56 -0.34 0.73
CA PRO A 256 -12.45 0.23 -0.06
C PRO A 256 -11.72 1.37 0.66
N ALA A 257 -10.39 1.45 0.51
CA ALA A 257 -9.51 2.42 1.16
C ALA A 257 -8.33 2.84 0.26
N GLY A 258 -7.63 3.90 0.67
CA GLY A 258 -6.41 4.36 0.02
C GLY A 258 -6.57 5.73 -0.61
N ASP A 259 -5.45 6.45 -0.70
CA ASP A 259 -5.31 7.80 -1.25
C ASP A 259 -4.52 7.82 -2.57
N PHE A 260 -3.99 6.67 -3.02
CA PHE A 260 -3.44 6.51 -4.36
C PHE A 260 -4.58 6.30 -5.36
N THR A 261 -5.12 7.39 -5.89
CA THR A 261 -6.30 7.35 -6.77
C THR A 261 -6.12 8.12 -8.07
N LEU A 262 -6.82 7.66 -9.11
CA LEU A 262 -6.84 8.33 -10.41
C LEU A 262 -7.59 9.66 -10.30
N ASN A 263 -6.91 10.76 -10.64
CA ASN A 263 -7.54 12.05 -10.79
C ASN A 263 -8.25 12.12 -12.15
N THR A 264 -9.57 11.95 -12.13
CA THR A 264 -10.40 11.99 -13.34
C THR A 264 -10.63 13.42 -13.85
N GLU A 265 -10.41 14.44 -13.02
CA GLU A 265 -10.55 15.85 -13.39
C GLU A 265 -9.32 16.39 -14.13
N ASP A 266 -8.11 15.87 -13.84
CA ASP A 266 -6.92 16.19 -14.63
C ASP A 266 -7.07 15.63 -16.05
N LYS A 267 -6.90 16.47 -17.07
CA LYS A 267 -7.05 16.11 -18.48
C LYS A 267 -5.73 16.03 -19.23
N ARG A 268 -4.59 16.22 -18.55
CA ARG A 268 -3.27 15.94 -19.12
C ARG A 268 -3.16 14.46 -19.51
N PRO A 269 -2.25 14.10 -20.44
CA PRO A 269 -1.94 12.70 -20.70
C PRO A 269 -1.57 11.96 -19.42
N VAL A 270 -1.84 10.66 -19.40
CA VAL A 270 -1.58 9.81 -18.24
C VAL A 270 -0.66 8.65 -18.60
N VAL A 271 0.33 8.41 -17.76
CA VAL A 271 1.29 7.31 -17.90
C VAL A 271 1.12 6.35 -16.72
N LEU A 272 0.69 5.13 -17.01
CA LEU A 272 0.45 4.07 -16.02
C LEU A 272 1.64 3.10 -16.03
N LEU A 273 2.52 3.19 -15.03
CA LEU A 273 3.76 2.43 -14.90
C LEU A 273 3.63 1.33 -13.86
N SER A 274 3.90 0.08 -14.26
CA SER A 274 3.84 -1.04 -13.33
C SER A 274 4.96 -2.06 -13.47
N GLY A 275 5.33 -2.67 -12.34
CA GLY A 275 6.24 -3.82 -12.29
C GLY A 275 5.58 -5.02 -11.62
N GLY A 276 5.49 -6.14 -12.32
CA GLY A 276 4.83 -7.36 -11.85
C GLY A 276 3.41 -7.07 -11.35
N VAL A 277 3.02 -7.63 -10.18
CA VAL A 277 1.66 -7.48 -9.64
C VAL A 277 1.24 -6.02 -9.32
N GLY A 278 2.18 -5.06 -9.34
CA GLY A 278 1.87 -3.63 -9.28
C GLY A 278 0.98 -3.13 -10.43
N LEU A 279 0.74 -3.95 -11.47
CA LEU A 279 -0.21 -3.64 -12.53
C LEU A 279 -1.67 -3.59 -12.06
N THR A 280 -2.00 -4.16 -10.90
CA THR A 280 -3.39 -4.28 -10.42
C THR A 280 -4.13 -2.95 -10.30
N PRO A 281 -3.64 -1.91 -9.60
CA PRO A 281 -4.27 -0.60 -9.62
C PRO A 281 -4.24 0.03 -11.02
N MET A 282 -3.20 -0.23 -11.83
CA MET A 282 -3.10 0.33 -13.19
C MET A 282 -4.20 -0.21 -14.11
N ILE A 283 -4.57 -1.49 -13.99
CA ILE A 283 -5.71 -2.07 -14.73
C ILE A 283 -7.02 -1.41 -14.30
N SER A 284 -7.20 -1.12 -13.01
CA SER A 284 -8.38 -0.38 -12.54
C SER A 284 -8.47 1.02 -13.15
N MET A 285 -7.36 1.76 -13.14
CA MET A 285 -7.26 3.09 -13.73
C MET A 285 -7.51 3.05 -15.24
N LEU A 286 -6.83 2.15 -15.97
CA LEU A 286 -6.98 1.96 -17.41
C LEU A 286 -8.42 1.62 -17.81
N ASN A 287 -9.02 0.63 -17.15
CA ASN A 287 -10.41 0.22 -17.43
C ASN A 287 -11.38 1.37 -17.19
N THR A 288 -11.15 2.18 -16.15
CA THR A 288 -12.01 3.32 -15.83
C THR A 288 -11.91 4.40 -16.89
N LEU A 289 -10.69 4.80 -17.27
CA LEU A 289 -10.46 5.81 -18.30
C LEU A 289 -11.10 5.42 -19.64
N VAL A 290 -10.98 4.15 -20.04
CA VAL A 290 -11.64 3.62 -21.24
C VAL A 290 -13.16 3.59 -21.07
N GLN A 291 -13.69 3.14 -19.92
CA GLN A 291 -15.13 3.03 -19.70
C GLN A 291 -15.85 4.40 -19.76
N VAL A 292 -15.20 5.46 -19.26
CA VAL A 292 -15.76 6.83 -19.30
C VAL A 292 -15.48 7.55 -20.63
N ASN A 293 -14.86 6.88 -21.60
CA ASN A 293 -14.39 7.46 -22.86
C ASN A 293 -13.57 8.75 -22.64
N ASP A 294 -12.60 8.69 -21.72
CA ASP A 294 -11.72 9.83 -21.50
C ASP A 294 -10.86 10.06 -22.76
N ASN A 295 -10.78 11.32 -23.21
CA ASN A 295 -10.09 11.69 -24.45
C ASN A 295 -8.60 11.98 -24.25
N ARG A 296 -8.06 11.88 -23.02
CA ARG A 296 -6.63 12.04 -22.77
C ARG A 296 -5.83 10.92 -23.44
N ALA A 297 -4.58 11.21 -23.81
CA ALA A 297 -3.66 10.15 -24.21
C ALA A 297 -3.28 9.28 -23.00
N ILE A 298 -3.28 7.96 -23.19
CA ILE A 298 -3.04 6.96 -22.15
C ILE A 298 -1.87 6.08 -22.60
N THR A 299 -0.78 6.09 -21.84
CA THR A 299 0.37 5.22 -22.08
C THR A 299 0.50 4.21 -20.94
N PHE A 300 0.32 2.93 -21.24
CA PHE A 300 0.47 1.83 -20.28
C PHE A 300 1.84 1.18 -20.42
N LEU A 301 2.67 1.24 -19.38
CA LEU A 301 4.03 0.72 -19.36
C LEU A 301 4.14 -0.38 -18.31
N HIS A 302 4.47 -1.60 -18.72
CA HIS A 302 4.54 -2.74 -17.82
C HIS A 302 5.87 -3.50 -17.91
N ALA A 303 6.47 -3.76 -16.76
CA ALA A 303 7.65 -4.60 -16.61
C ALA A 303 7.29 -5.95 -15.98
N SER A 304 7.75 -7.04 -16.60
CA SER A 304 7.58 -8.42 -16.12
C SER A 304 8.87 -9.21 -16.38
N PRO A 305 9.16 -10.33 -15.67
CA PRO A 305 10.24 -11.21 -16.08
C PRO A 305 10.07 -11.73 -17.51
N ASN A 306 8.89 -12.22 -17.86
CA ASN A 306 8.59 -12.85 -19.14
C ASN A 306 7.07 -12.88 -19.42
N GLY A 307 6.66 -13.47 -20.53
CA GLY A 307 5.26 -13.61 -20.91
C GLY A 307 4.46 -14.54 -20.00
N GLN A 308 5.08 -15.58 -19.44
CA GLN A 308 4.40 -16.51 -18.52
C GLN A 308 3.95 -15.85 -17.21
N SER A 309 4.68 -14.82 -16.77
CA SER A 309 4.38 -14.07 -15.55
C SER A 309 3.55 -12.81 -15.79
N HIS A 310 3.43 -12.35 -17.04
CA HIS A 310 2.70 -11.13 -17.42
C HIS A 310 1.19 -11.34 -17.45
N ALA A 311 0.53 -10.97 -16.35
CA ALA A 311 -0.94 -10.98 -16.25
C ALA A 311 -1.60 -9.88 -17.10
N PHE A 312 -2.83 -10.11 -17.56
CA PHE A 312 -3.67 -9.13 -18.28
C PHE A 312 -3.13 -8.60 -19.63
N ARG A 313 -2.06 -9.16 -20.19
CA ARG A 313 -1.52 -8.72 -21.49
C ARG A 313 -2.57 -8.66 -22.58
N ASP A 314 -3.31 -9.76 -22.76
CA ASP A 314 -4.30 -9.87 -23.83
C ASP A 314 -5.50 -8.92 -23.60
N HIS A 315 -5.86 -8.68 -22.32
CA HIS A 315 -6.86 -7.68 -21.94
C HIS A 315 -6.40 -6.27 -22.35
N VAL A 316 -5.18 -5.87 -21.97
CA VAL A 316 -4.62 -4.55 -22.31
C VAL A 316 -4.49 -4.38 -23.83
N ASN A 317 -3.99 -5.39 -24.55
CA ASN A 317 -3.91 -5.37 -26.01
C ASN A 317 -5.28 -5.16 -26.66
N SER A 318 -6.32 -5.82 -26.15
CA SER A 318 -7.68 -5.65 -26.67
C SER A 318 -8.23 -4.22 -26.46
N LEU A 319 -7.78 -3.52 -25.41
CA LEU A 319 -8.13 -2.12 -25.18
C LEU A 319 -7.37 -1.19 -26.15
N VAL A 320 -6.08 -1.45 -26.41
CA VAL A 320 -5.28 -0.72 -27.39
C VAL A 320 -5.91 -0.82 -28.79
N GLU A 321 -6.31 -2.03 -29.22
CA GLU A 321 -6.93 -2.24 -30.54
C GLU A 321 -8.25 -1.47 -30.72
N ARG A 322 -9.00 -1.26 -29.64
CA ARG A 322 -10.34 -0.65 -29.67
C ARG A 322 -10.34 0.85 -29.42
N ASN A 323 -9.24 1.42 -28.91
CA ASN A 323 -9.20 2.80 -28.44
C ASN A 323 -7.95 3.51 -28.98
N GLN A 324 -8.14 4.48 -29.87
CA GLN A 324 -7.03 5.21 -30.52
C GLN A 324 -6.17 6.04 -29.55
N GLY A 325 -6.69 6.39 -28.38
CA GLY A 325 -5.97 7.14 -27.35
C GLY A 325 -5.15 6.27 -26.38
N VAL A 326 -5.14 4.95 -26.54
CA VAL A 326 -4.45 4.02 -25.63
C VAL A 326 -3.28 3.36 -26.34
N GLN A 327 -2.10 3.47 -25.74
CA GLN A 327 -0.89 2.77 -26.16
C GLN A 327 -0.38 1.92 -25.01
N ALA A 328 0.24 0.77 -25.32
CA ALA A 328 0.85 -0.10 -24.33
C ALA A 328 2.23 -0.56 -24.77
N TYR A 329 3.18 -0.56 -23.83
CA TYR A 329 4.54 -1.04 -24.05
C TYR A 329 4.99 -1.94 -22.90
N TYR A 330 5.72 -2.99 -23.25
CA TYR A 330 6.10 -4.07 -22.34
C TYR A 330 7.61 -4.25 -22.31
N CYS A 331 8.18 -4.37 -21.11
CA CYS A 331 9.60 -4.55 -20.88
C CYS A 331 9.84 -5.87 -20.14
N TYR A 332 10.56 -6.81 -20.76
CA TYR A 332 10.84 -8.13 -20.19
C TYR A 332 12.31 -8.26 -19.78
N THR A 333 12.56 -8.58 -18.51
CA THR A 333 13.94 -8.73 -18.00
C THR A 333 14.56 -10.09 -18.36
N GLN A 334 13.73 -11.11 -18.59
CA GLN A 334 14.13 -12.50 -18.87
C GLN A 334 13.16 -13.15 -19.88
N PRO A 335 12.98 -12.60 -21.10
CA PRO A 335 12.04 -13.16 -22.06
C PRO A 335 12.39 -14.61 -22.41
N GLU A 336 11.38 -15.44 -22.66
CA GLU A 336 11.55 -16.80 -23.17
C GLU A 336 11.66 -16.82 -24.70
N ASP A 337 12.06 -17.95 -25.29
CA ASP A 337 12.16 -18.06 -26.76
C ASP A 337 10.81 -17.77 -27.43
N ALA A 338 9.72 -18.30 -26.87
CA ALA A 338 8.36 -18.03 -27.33
C ALA A 338 7.97 -16.54 -27.23
N ASP A 339 8.50 -15.79 -26.26
CA ASP A 339 8.25 -14.34 -26.16
C ASP A 339 8.91 -13.57 -27.30
N ARG A 340 10.11 -13.99 -27.72
CA ARG A 340 10.85 -13.38 -28.82
C ARG A 340 10.25 -13.73 -30.17
N GLU A 341 9.88 -14.99 -30.36
CA GLU A 341 9.28 -15.48 -31.60
C GLU A 341 7.91 -14.83 -31.89
N ASN A 342 7.13 -14.53 -30.86
CA ASN A 342 5.81 -13.93 -30.99
C ASN A 342 5.78 -12.41 -30.76
N GLU A 343 6.96 -11.76 -30.64
CA GLU A 343 7.09 -10.32 -30.42
C GLU A 343 6.23 -9.82 -29.22
N CYS A 344 6.19 -10.60 -28.14
CA CYS A 344 5.32 -10.36 -26.98
C CYS A 344 5.71 -9.13 -26.14
N PHE A 345 6.82 -8.47 -26.44
CA PHE A 345 7.38 -7.38 -25.67
C PHE A 345 8.12 -6.37 -26.56
N HIS A 346 8.34 -5.17 -26.04
CA HIS A 346 8.90 -4.03 -26.76
C HIS A 346 10.36 -3.74 -26.37
N LYS A 347 10.79 -4.17 -25.18
CA LYS A 347 12.16 -4.02 -24.69
C LYS A 347 12.61 -5.21 -23.87
N GLU A 348 13.82 -5.72 -24.15
CA GLU A 348 14.51 -6.68 -23.29
C GLU A 348 15.37 -5.93 -22.26
N GLY A 349 15.41 -6.43 -21.02
CA GLY A 349 16.16 -5.86 -19.91
C GLY A 349 15.30 -4.99 -18.99
N TYR A 350 15.82 -3.83 -18.58
CA TYR A 350 15.18 -2.92 -17.64
C TYR A 350 14.74 -1.63 -18.32
N MET A 351 13.63 -1.04 -17.88
CA MET A 351 13.22 0.30 -18.31
C MET A 351 14.30 1.32 -17.90
N ASP A 352 14.73 2.14 -18.86
CA ASP A 352 15.75 3.18 -18.70
C ASP A 352 15.23 4.50 -19.30
N ALA A 353 15.83 5.64 -18.94
CA ALA A 353 15.42 6.95 -19.44
C ALA A 353 15.42 7.03 -20.97
N THR A 354 16.36 6.37 -21.64
CA THR A 354 16.45 6.39 -23.11
C THR A 354 15.20 5.79 -23.73
N TRP A 355 14.76 4.62 -23.24
CA TRP A 355 13.56 3.96 -23.72
C TRP A 355 12.28 4.70 -23.28
N LEU A 356 12.22 5.15 -22.02
CA LEU A 356 11.09 5.93 -21.52
C LEU A 356 10.84 7.18 -22.38
N ARG A 357 11.91 7.88 -22.81
CA ARG A 357 11.81 9.02 -23.71
C ARG A 357 11.30 8.68 -25.11
N GLN A 358 11.45 7.43 -25.56
CA GLN A 358 10.97 6.98 -26.86
C GLN A 358 9.48 6.63 -26.85
N VAL A 359 8.97 6.14 -25.71
CA VAL A 359 7.59 5.63 -25.60
C VAL A 359 6.64 6.59 -24.87
N ILE A 360 7.16 7.64 -24.23
CA ILE A 360 6.37 8.71 -23.61
C ILE A 360 6.43 9.93 -24.52
N ASP A 361 5.30 10.24 -25.15
CA ASP A 361 5.19 11.36 -26.09
C ASP A 361 5.33 12.73 -25.39
N GLU A 362 4.65 12.89 -24.25
CA GLU A 362 4.59 14.15 -23.50
C GLU A 362 5.09 13.98 -22.06
N LEU A 363 6.13 14.73 -21.66
CA LEU A 363 6.65 14.67 -20.28
C LEU A 363 5.80 15.44 -19.27
N ASP A 364 4.98 16.40 -19.72
CA ASP A 364 3.96 17.03 -18.88
C ASP A 364 2.70 16.15 -18.80
N SER A 365 2.91 14.95 -18.25
CA SER A 365 1.88 13.95 -18.00
C SER A 365 1.70 13.74 -16.50
N THR A 366 0.59 13.11 -16.14
CA THR A 366 0.39 12.57 -14.79
C THR A 366 0.84 11.12 -14.77
N TYR A 367 1.72 10.77 -13.83
CA TYR A 367 2.35 9.45 -13.74
C TYR A 367 1.82 8.70 -12.53
N TYR A 368 1.42 7.44 -12.74
CA TYR A 368 1.04 6.51 -11.68
C TYR A 368 1.99 5.32 -11.69
N LEU A 369 2.67 5.08 -10.57
CA LEU A 369 3.75 4.10 -10.45
C LEU A 369 3.49 3.09 -9.34
N CYS A 370 3.48 1.81 -9.67
CA CYS A 370 3.33 0.75 -8.66
C CYS A 370 4.15 -0.50 -8.98
N GLY A 371 4.86 -1.06 -8.01
CA GLY A 371 5.63 -2.29 -8.16
C GLY A 371 6.59 -2.54 -7.00
N PRO A 372 7.58 -3.44 -7.16
CA PRO A 372 8.63 -3.64 -6.17
C PRO A 372 9.40 -2.33 -5.90
N VAL A 373 9.85 -2.13 -4.66
CA VAL A 373 10.58 -0.90 -4.25
C VAL A 373 11.78 -0.61 -5.15
N SER A 374 12.54 -1.63 -5.55
CA SER A 374 13.67 -1.49 -6.46
C SER A 374 13.26 -0.97 -7.84
N PHE A 375 12.16 -1.50 -8.39
CA PHE A 375 11.58 -1.04 -9.65
C PHE A 375 11.10 0.41 -9.52
N MET A 376 10.31 0.72 -8.49
CA MET A 376 9.77 2.07 -8.33
C MET A 376 10.88 3.11 -8.13
N ARG A 377 11.94 2.79 -7.37
CA ARG A 377 13.09 3.68 -7.20
C ARG A 377 13.81 3.94 -8.52
N ALA A 378 14.04 2.89 -9.31
CA ALA A 378 14.67 3.02 -10.62
C ALA A 378 13.84 3.94 -11.53
N ILE A 379 12.55 3.62 -11.74
CA ILE A 379 11.66 4.41 -12.60
C ILE A 379 11.54 5.86 -12.11
N TYR A 380 11.36 6.07 -10.81
CA TYR A 380 11.28 7.41 -10.24
C TYR A 380 12.53 8.22 -10.56
N THR A 381 13.71 7.60 -10.44
CA THR A 381 15.00 8.24 -10.77
C THR A 381 15.10 8.56 -12.26
N GLU A 382 14.74 7.63 -13.13
CA GLU A 382 14.76 7.83 -14.59
C GLU A 382 13.78 8.95 -15.03
N LEU A 383 12.58 9.03 -14.44
CA LEU A 383 11.61 10.08 -14.73
C LEU A 383 12.12 11.47 -14.32
N LEU A 384 12.72 11.58 -13.12
CA LEU A 384 13.35 12.83 -12.69
C LEU A 384 14.51 13.23 -13.62
N ALA A 385 15.33 12.27 -14.04
CA ALA A 385 16.43 12.51 -14.98
C ALA A 385 15.93 12.98 -16.36
N LEU A 386 14.71 12.58 -16.77
CA LEU A 386 14.03 13.07 -17.96
C LEU A 386 13.42 14.47 -17.79
N GLY A 387 13.40 15.01 -16.58
CA GLY A 387 12.83 16.33 -16.27
C GLY A 387 11.36 16.32 -15.88
N VAL A 388 10.79 15.16 -15.55
CA VAL A 388 9.44 15.07 -14.98
C VAL A 388 9.44 15.69 -13.59
N ALA A 389 8.46 16.55 -13.31
CA ALA A 389 8.31 17.14 -11.98
C ALA A 389 7.88 16.07 -10.96
N ALA A 390 8.49 16.07 -9.77
CA ALA A 390 8.18 15.09 -8.72
C ALA A 390 6.68 15.09 -8.34
N ASP A 391 6.05 16.26 -8.33
CA ASP A 391 4.63 16.42 -8.00
C ASP A 391 3.68 15.77 -9.03
N ASN A 392 4.17 15.44 -10.23
CA ASN A 392 3.42 14.72 -11.25
C ASN A 392 3.55 13.19 -11.10
N ILE A 393 4.39 12.68 -10.18
CA ILE A 393 4.65 11.25 -10.01
C ILE A 393 3.98 10.74 -8.74
N HIS A 394 2.85 10.05 -8.92
CA HIS A 394 2.11 9.40 -7.87
C HIS A 394 2.53 7.94 -7.76
N PHE A 395 2.66 7.40 -6.54
CA PHE A 395 3.06 6.01 -6.33
C PHE A 395 2.43 5.39 -5.08
N GLU A 396 2.36 4.05 -5.09
CA GLU A 396 1.85 3.24 -3.97
C GLU A 396 2.77 2.04 -3.70
N PHE A 397 2.95 1.69 -2.42
CA PHE A 397 3.80 0.57 -2.00
C PHE A 397 2.98 -0.64 -1.59
N PHE A 398 3.33 -1.82 -2.12
CA PHE A 398 2.82 -3.08 -1.60
C PHE A 398 3.64 -3.54 -0.38
N GLY A 399 3.49 -2.82 0.72
CA GLY A 399 4.24 -3.04 1.96
C GLY A 399 4.38 -1.77 2.80
N PRO A 400 5.27 -1.76 3.82
CA PRO A 400 5.64 -0.53 4.50
C PRO A 400 6.21 0.49 3.51
N LYS A 401 5.92 1.77 3.73
CA LYS A 401 6.46 2.88 2.94
C LYS A 401 7.99 2.83 2.93
N ALA A 402 8.58 3.11 1.77
CA ALA A 402 10.03 3.21 1.59
C ALA A 402 10.40 4.56 0.97
N SER A 403 11.66 4.99 1.10
CA SER A 403 12.15 6.15 0.38
C SER A 403 12.47 5.78 -1.07
N LEU A 404 11.94 6.54 -2.03
CA LEU A 404 12.30 6.46 -3.45
C LEU A 404 13.42 7.42 -3.84
N SER A 405 13.66 8.47 -3.05
CA SER A 405 14.79 9.36 -3.28
C SER A 405 16.11 8.64 -2.97
N PRO A 406 17.17 8.84 -3.78
CA PRO A 406 18.51 8.40 -3.40
C PRO A 406 18.89 9.04 -2.05
N ALA A 407 19.54 8.28 -1.17
CA ALA A 407 20.05 8.82 0.07
C ALA A 407 21.01 9.98 -0.26
N PRO A 408 21.02 11.09 0.51
CA PRO A 408 22.08 12.08 0.35
C PRO A 408 23.41 11.35 0.51
N GLU A 409 24.33 11.56 -0.44
CA GLU A 409 25.69 11.04 -0.32
C GLU A 409 26.23 11.48 1.04
N SER A 410 26.54 10.52 1.90
CA SER A 410 27.26 10.78 3.14
C SER A 410 28.59 11.40 2.75
N VAL A 411 28.75 12.69 3.05
CA VAL A 411 30.00 13.45 2.87
C VAL A 411 31.11 12.83 3.71
#